data_AF-A0A146G8F0-F1
#
_entry.id   AF-A0A146G8F0-F1
#
_cell.length_a   1.000
_cell.length_b   1.000
_cell.length_c   1.000
_cell.angle_alpha   90.00
_cell.angle_beta   90.00
_cell.angle_gamma   90.00
#
_symmetry.space_group_name_H-M   'P 1'
#
loop_
_entity.id
_entity.type
_entity.pdbx_description
1 polymer ?
#
loop_
_entity_poly.entity_id
_entity_poly.type
_entity_poly.pdbx_seq_one_letter_code
_entity_poly.pdbx_strand_id
1 'polypeptide(L)'
;RLILCDALTYCERFEPAAVIDIATLTGACIIALGRHPHGLFSNHPPLAHDLLNAGETAADRAWEMPVWEDYQEALNSNFADMANISGNRDGGAIIAACFLARFAKKFHWA
;
A
#
# COMPACT_ATOMS: atom_id res chain seq x y z
N ARG A 1 4.67 -8.37 -2.59
CA ARG A 1 4.54 -7.24 -3.54
C ARG A 1 4.52 -7.69 -5.00
N LEU A 2 5.40 -8.57 -5.49
CA LEU A 2 5.36 -9.04 -6.89
C LEU A 2 4.08 -9.82 -7.23
N ILE A 3 3.69 -10.80 -6.42
CA ILE A 3 2.42 -11.51 -6.64
C ILE A 3 1.21 -10.55 -6.53
N LEU A 4 1.29 -9.56 -5.63
CA LEU A 4 0.22 -8.58 -5.45
C LEU A 4 0.08 -7.63 -6.63
N CYS A 5 1.17 -7.19 -7.28
CA CYS A 5 1.04 -6.31 -8.45
C CYS A 5 0.38 -7.01 -9.63
N ASP A 6 0.66 -8.30 -9.83
CA ASP A 6 -0.05 -9.12 -10.82
C ASP A 6 -1.52 -9.29 -10.44
N ALA A 7 -1.83 -9.54 -9.16
CA ALA A 7 -3.20 -9.64 -8.69
C ALA A 7 -3.98 -8.32 -8.88
N LEU A 8 -3.38 -7.18 -8.54
CA LEU A 8 -3.98 -5.84 -8.73
C LEU A 8 -4.27 -5.57 -10.21
N THR A 9 -3.33 -5.96 -11.09
CA THR A 9 -3.49 -5.83 -12.54
C THR A 9 -4.59 -6.76 -13.05
N TYR A 10 -4.63 -8.00 -12.55
CA TYR A 10 -5.68 -8.96 -12.89
C TYR A 10 -7.07 -8.48 -12.44
N CYS A 11 -7.17 -7.85 -11.28
CA CYS A 11 -8.43 -7.34 -10.74
C CYS A 11 -9.08 -6.27 -11.62
N GLU A 12 -8.33 -5.59 -12.49
CA GLU A 12 -8.85 -4.57 -13.41
C GLU A 12 -10.05 -5.08 -14.22
N ARG A 13 -10.02 -6.35 -14.62
CA ARG A 13 -11.06 -6.98 -15.45
C ARG A 13 -12.44 -7.03 -14.82
N PHE A 14 -12.55 -6.83 -13.50
CA PHE A 14 -13.81 -6.89 -12.76
C PHE A 14 -14.47 -5.52 -12.60
N GLU A 15 -13.84 -4.45 -13.12
CA GLU A 15 -14.33 -3.07 -12.99
C GLU A 15 -14.75 -2.73 -11.53
N PRO A 16 -13.88 -2.98 -10.53
CA PRO A 16 -14.25 -2.88 -9.14
C PRO A 16 -14.48 -1.42 -8.72
N ALA A 17 -15.49 -1.19 -7.88
CA ALA A 17 -15.72 0.11 -7.25
C ALA A 17 -14.62 0.49 -6.24
N ALA A 18 -14.02 -0.53 -5.59
CA ALA A 18 -12.88 -0.41 -4.70
C ALA A 18 -12.08 -1.72 -4.68
N VAL A 19 -10.78 -1.62 -4.45
CA VAL A 19 -9.87 -2.76 -4.29
C VAL A 19 -9.17 -2.62 -2.95
N ILE A 20 -9.25 -3.66 -2.12
CA ILE A 20 -8.57 -3.71 -0.82
C ILE A 20 -7.63 -4.90 -0.80
N ASP A 21 -6.33 -4.68 -0.55
CA ASP A 21 -5.37 -5.75 -0.33
C ASP A 21 -4.84 -5.80 1.10
N ILE A 22 -4.69 -7.02 1.64
CA ILE A 22 -4.24 -7.25 3.01
C ILE A 22 -3.05 -8.19 2.96
N ALA A 23 -1.90 -7.75 3.47
CA ALA A 23 -0.68 -8.53 3.40
C ALA A 23 0.25 -8.28 4.59
N THR A 24 0.90 -9.35 5.08
CA THR A 24 2.05 -9.27 5.99
C THR A 24 3.31 -8.87 5.21
N LEU A 25 3.29 -7.66 4.63
CA LEU A 25 4.16 -7.29 3.52
C LEU A 25 5.57 -6.87 3.92
N THR A 26 5.72 -6.16 5.03
CA THR A 26 7.01 -5.62 5.48
C THR A 26 7.19 -5.75 6.98
N GLY A 27 8.41 -6.05 7.41
CA GLY A 27 8.79 -5.93 8.83
C GLY A 27 8.89 -4.49 9.31
N ALA A 28 9.04 -3.52 8.40
CA ALA A 28 9.13 -2.09 8.74
C ALA A 28 7.84 -1.56 9.39
N CYS A 29 6.67 -2.08 8.99
CA CYS A 29 5.39 -1.71 9.61
C CYS A 29 5.35 -2.07 11.10
N ILE A 30 5.92 -3.22 11.48
CA ILE A 30 6.02 -3.65 12.88
C ILE A 30 6.93 -2.71 13.68
N ILE A 31 8.03 -2.23 13.08
CA ILE A 31 8.92 -1.28 13.76
C ILE A 31 8.21 0.07 14.00
N ALA A 32 7.39 0.53 13.05
CA ALA A 32 6.70 1.81 13.14
C ALA A 32 5.49 1.79 14.08
N LEU A 33 4.64 0.77 13.97
CA LEU A 33 3.32 0.73 14.60
C LEU A 33 3.16 -0.36 15.67
N GLY A 34 4.16 -1.24 15.82
CA GLY A 34 4.08 -2.39 16.70
C GLY A 34 3.23 -3.52 16.11
N ARG A 35 2.52 -4.25 16.97
CA ARG A 35 1.72 -5.45 16.60
C ARG A 35 0.22 -5.25 16.78
N HIS A 36 -0.21 -4.03 17.08
CA HIS A 36 -1.60 -3.75 17.42
C HIS A 36 -2.38 -3.21 16.22
N PRO A 37 -2.07 -2.02 15.66
CA PRO A 37 -2.77 -1.55 14.48
C PRO A 37 -2.14 -2.05 13.17
N HIS A 38 -2.97 -2.16 12.14
CA HIS A 38 -2.53 -2.30 10.75
C HIS A 38 -1.97 -0.98 10.21
N GLY A 39 -0.99 -1.05 9.31
CA GLY A 39 -0.62 0.10 8.49
C GLY A 39 -1.53 0.16 7.27
N LEU A 40 -2.40 1.16 7.20
CA LEU A 40 -3.31 1.42 6.09
C LEU A 40 -2.64 2.39 5.12
N PHE A 41 -2.65 2.07 3.84
CA PHE A 41 -2.16 2.94 2.77
C PHE A 41 -3.27 3.08 1.75
N SER A 42 -3.51 4.26 1.20
CA SER A 42 -4.57 4.41 0.19
C SER A 42 -4.24 5.50 -0.81
N ASN A 43 -4.76 5.36 -2.02
CA ASN A 43 -4.78 6.42 -3.02
C ASN A 43 -6.11 7.20 -3.05
N HIS A 44 -7.06 6.84 -2.19
CA HIS A 44 -8.42 7.39 -2.19
C HIS A 44 -8.87 7.73 -0.75
N PRO A 45 -8.80 9.01 -0.34
CA PRO A 45 -9.09 9.40 1.04
C PRO A 45 -10.46 8.96 1.59
N PRO A 46 -11.57 8.99 0.82
CA PRO A 46 -12.84 8.47 1.31
C PRO A 46 -12.79 6.98 1.70
N LEU A 47 -12.13 6.13 0.90
CA LEU A 47 -11.97 4.71 1.20
C LEU A 47 -11.12 4.49 2.45
N ALA A 48 -10.05 5.27 2.61
CA ALA A 48 -9.22 5.22 3.81
C ALA A 48 -10.06 5.55 5.07
N HIS A 49 -10.88 6.60 5.01
CA HIS A 49 -11.73 7.00 6.12
C HIS A 49 -12.77 5.93 6.48
N ASP A 50 -13.42 5.33 5.48
CA ASP A 50 -14.38 4.26 5.68
C ASP A 50 -13.73 3.05 6.37
N LEU A 51 -12.51 2.68 5.96
CA LEU A 51 -11.76 1.58 6.57
C LEU A 51 -11.31 1.88 8.01
N LEU A 52 -10.86 3.10 8.30
CA LEU A 52 -10.50 3.51 9.66
C LEU A 52 -11.72 3.42 10.60
N ASN A 53 -12.88 3.92 10.16
CA ASN A 53 -14.12 3.85 10.94
C ASN A 53 -14.59 2.41 11.16
N ALA A 54 -14.47 1.57 10.13
CA ALA A 54 -14.77 0.14 10.22
C ALA A 54 -13.83 -0.55 11.22
N GLY A 55 -12.54 -0.22 11.21
CA GLY A 55 -11.55 -0.75 12.14
C GLY A 55 -11.84 -0.39 13.60
N GLU A 56 -12.25 0.85 13.89
CA GLU A 56 -12.67 1.25 15.24
C GLU A 56 -13.93 0.48 15.69
N THR A 57 -14.90 0.29 14.79
CA THR A 57 -16.13 -0.45 15.11
C THR A 57 -15.87 -1.94 15.33
N ALA A 58 -14.96 -2.53 14.57
CA ALA A 58 -14.58 -3.94 14.65
C ALA A 58 -13.56 -4.24 15.75
N ALA A 59 -13.04 -3.21 16.44
CA ALA A 59 -11.89 -3.30 17.33
C ALA A 59 -10.63 -3.88 16.64
N ASP A 60 -10.50 -3.66 15.34
CA ASP A 60 -9.37 -4.05 14.49
C ASP A 60 -8.76 -2.80 13.87
N ARG A 61 -7.91 -2.12 14.65
CA ARG A 61 -7.49 -0.75 14.34
C ARG A 61 -6.50 -0.70 13.19
N ALA A 62 -6.56 0.37 12.42
CA ALA A 62 -5.55 0.71 11.44
C ALA A 62 -5.05 2.15 11.67
N TRP A 63 -3.84 2.43 11.20
CA TRP A 63 -3.28 3.76 11.16
C TRP A 63 -2.96 4.12 9.71
N GLU A 64 -3.51 5.24 9.24
CA GLU A 64 -3.25 5.70 7.88
C GLU A 64 -1.81 6.21 7.77
N MET A 65 -1.07 5.60 6.86
CA MET A 65 0.31 5.89 6.53
C MET A 65 0.38 6.55 5.16
N PRO A 66 1.36 7.45 4.94
CA PRO A 66 1.40 8.22 3.71
C PRO A 66 1.77 7.40 2.48
N VAL A 67 1.19 7.75 1.34
CA VAL A 67 1.63 7.35 -0.01
C VAL A 67 2.02 8.62 -0.78
N TRP A 68 3.17 9.19 -0.43
CA TRP A 68 3.64 10.46 -1.02
C TRP A 68 4.52 10.25 -2.24
N GLU A 69 4.54 11.25 -3.11
CA GLU A 69 5.36 11.25 -4.33
C GLU A 69 6.86 11.26 -4.01
N ASP A 70 7.28 11.86 -2.89
CA ASP A 70 8.69 11.91 -2.46
C ASP A 70 9.33 10.52 -2.29
N TYR A 71 8.52 9.48 -2.04
CA TYR A 71 8.97 8.10 -1.91
C TYR A 71 9.03 7.35 -3.24
N GLN A 72 8.47 7.91 -4.32
CA GLN A 72 8.42 7.25 -5.63
C GLN A 72 9.81 7.19 -6.29
N GLU A 73 10.67 8.18 -6.06
CA GLU A 73 12.02 8.21 -6.62
C GLU A 73 12.87 7.02 -6.16
N ALA A 74 12.60 6.50 -4.95
CA ALA A 74 13.29 5.33 -4.40
C ALA A 74 13.02 4.04 -5.19
N LEU A 75 12.05 4.04 -6.10
CA LEU A 75 11.69 2.93 -6.98
C LEU A 75 12.22 3.10 -8.41
N ASN A 76 13.04 4.12 -8.69
CA ASN A 76 13.64 4.29 -10.00
C ASN A 76 14.69 3.21 -10.27
N SER A 77 14.75 2.74 -11.52
CA SER A 77 15.72 1.74 -11.97
C SER A 77 16.48 2.25 -13.19
N ASN A 78 17.78 1.95 -13.25
CA ASN A 78 18.62 2.30 -14.40
C ASN A 78 18.41 1.37 -15.60
N PHE A 79 17.73 0.25 -15.41
CA PHE A 79 17.64 -0.83 -16.42
C PHE A 79 16.21 -1.26 -16.75
N ALA A 80 15.25 -0.99 -15.88
CA ALA A 80 13.86 -1.41 -16.00
C ALA A 80 12.92 -0.23 -15.72
N ASP A 81 11.63 -0.39 -16.02
CA ASP A 81 10.63 0.66 -15.78
C ASP A 81 10.56 1.08 -14.30
N MET A 82 10.84 0.15 -13.39
CA MET A 82 10.96 0.42 -11.96
C MET A 82 11.69 -0.70 -11.20
N ALA A 83 12.22 -0.35 -10.04
CA ALA A 83 12.72 -1.30 -9.04
C ALA A 83 11.58 -1.76 -8.12
N ASN A 84 11.68 -2.97 -7.57
CA ASN A 84 10.71 -3.50 -6.61
C ASN A 84 11.07 -3.20 -5.14
N ILE A 85 12.30 -2.79 -4.88
CA ILE A 85 12.83 -2.42 -3.56
C ILE A 85 13.70 -1.18 -3.69
N SER A 86 13.84 -0.42 -2.60
CA SER A 86 14.87 0.61 -2.47
C SER A 86 16.21 0.00 -2.02
N GLY A 87 17.30 0.73 -2.25
CA GLY A 87 18.65 0.31 -1.82
C GLY A 87 18.93 0.45 -0.31
N ASN A 88 18.00 1.04 0.46
CA ASN A 88 18.12 1.23 1.91
C ASN A 88 16.86 0.73 2.65
N ARG A 89 16.92 0.67 3.98
CA ARG A 89 15.82 0.15 4.81
C ARG A 89 14.78 1.21 5.21
N ASP A 90 15.09 2.48 4.99
CA ASP A 90 14.30 3.61 5.47
C ASP A 90 12.98 3.69 4.71
N GLY A 91 11.88 3.97 5.43
CA GLY A 91 10.55 4.07 4.80
C GLY A 91 10.05 2.78 4.14
N GLY A 92 10.62 1.61 4.45
CA GLY A 92 10.37 0.37 3.70
C GLY A 92 8.90 -0.05 3.57
N ALA A 93 8.04 0.30 4.54
CA ALA A 93 6.60 0.08 4.47
C ALA A 93 5.93 1.01 3.43
N ILE A 94 6.26 2.31 3.48
CA ILE A 94 5.76 3.32 2.55
C ILE A 94 6.23 3.03 1.13
N ILE A 95 7.51 2.72 0.93
CA ILE A 95 8.08 2.39 -0.39
C ILE A 95 7.41 1.13 -0.98
N ALA A 96 7.04 0.16 -0.14
CA ALA A 96 6.28 -1.01 -0.58
C ALA A 96 4.86 -0.65 -1.05
N ALA A 97 4.18 0.24 -0.33
CA ALA A 97 2.87 0.75 -0.71
C ALA A 97 2.95 1.59 -1.99
N CYS A 98 3.95 2.48 -2.12
CA CYS A 98 4.21 3.25 -3.34
C CYS A 98 4.44 2.34 -4.56
N PHE A 99 5.12 1.20 -4.38
CA PHE A 99 5.28 0.20 -5.43
C PHE A 99 3.92 -0.35 -5.89
N LEU A 100 3.05 -0.76 -4.97
CA LEU A 100 1.72 -1.30 -5.30
C LEU A 100 0.79 -0.22 -5.88
N ALA A 101 0.88 1.01 -5.36
CA ALA A 101 0.10 2.15 -5.84
C ALA A 101 0.30 2.43 -7.34
N ARG A 102 1.48 2.11 -7.91
CA ARG A 102 1.73 2.22 -9.36
C ARG A 102 0.85 1.27 -10.19
N PHE A 103 0.46 0.13 -9.64
CA PHE A 103 -0.42 -0.86 -10.28
C PHE A 103 -1.90 -0.63 -9.94
N ALA A 104 -2.21 0.19 -8.94
CA ALA A 104 -3.56 0.45 -8.48
C ALA A 104 -4.14 1.81 -8.93
N LYS A 105 -3.45 2.53 -9.82
CA LYS A 105 -3.83 3.89 -10.27
C LYS A 105 -5.26 4.02 -10.84
N LYS A 106 -5.82 2.92 -11.33
CA LYS A 106 -7.15 2.89 -11.98
C LYS A 106 -8.31 2.65 -11.00
N PHE A 107 -8.02 2.36 -9.73
CA PHE A 107 -9.03 2.00 -8.74
C PHE A 107 -8.94 2.91 -7.52
N HIS A 108 -10.04 3.01 -6.78
CA HIS A 108 -9.98 3.37 -5.37
C HIS A 108 -9.35 2.20 -4.62
N TRP A 109 -8.13 2.38 -4.14
CA TRP A 109 -7.30 1.32 -3.60
C TRP A 109 -6.89 1.59 -2.16
N ALA A 110 -6.86 0.53 -1.36
CA ALA A 110 -6.35 0.52 0.00
C ALA A 110 -5.69 -0.82 0.36
#